data_AF-A0A6I1JJF0-F1
#
_entry.id   AF-A0A6I1JJF0-F1
#
_cell.length_a   1.000
_cell.length_b   1.000
_cell.length_c   1.000
_cell.angle_alpha   90.00
_cell.angle_beta   90.00
_cell.angle_gamma   90.00
#
_symmetry.space_group_name_H-M   'P 1'
#
loop_
_entity.id
_entity.type
_entity.pdbx_description
1 polymer ?
#
loop_
_entity_poly.entity_id
_entity_poly.type
_entity_poly.pdbx_seq_one_letter_code
_entity_poly.pdbx_strand_id
1 'polypeptide(L)'
;MVEYEPDSDLRDTETVPLKEPGGIEAFVRREVLPHAPDAWIDEAKTTIGYEVSFTRYFYKPQPLRPLDAIRADILALERETDGLMADIIGAAR
;
A
#
# COMPACT_ATOMS: atom_id res chain seq x y z
N MET A 1 -21.12 -21.19 -32.99
CA MET A 1 -21.32 -21.22 -31.53
C MET A 1 -20.08 -20.56 -30.95
N VAL A 2 -20.23 -19.48 -30.19
CA VAL A 2 -19.09 -18.78 -29.58
C VAL A 2 -18.88 -19.40 -28.21
N GLU A 3 -17.69 -19.93 -27.98
CA GLU A 3 -17.27 -20.52 -26.71
C GLU A 3 -16.51 -19.43 -25.95
N TYR A 4 -16.96 -19.13 -24.74
CA TYR A 4 -16.34 -18.12 -23.88
C TYR A 4 -15.42 -18.83 -22.89
N GLU A 5 -14.15 -18.46 -22.90
CA GLU A 5 -13.15 -18.94 -21.96
C GLU A 5 -12.80 -17.83 -20.96
N PRO A 6 -12.84 -18.10 -19.65
CA PRO A 6 -12.49 -17.10 -18.66
C PRO A 6 -10.98 -16.89 -18.60
N ASP A 7 -10.53 -15.65 -18.79
CA ASP A 7 -9.13 -15.26 -18.65
C ASP A 7 -8.74 -15.24 -17.16
N SER A 8 -7.74 -16.04 -16.78
CA SER A 8 -7.28 -16.11 -15.40
C SER A 8 -6.57 -14.84 -14.93
N ASP A 9 -5.99 -14.08 -15.86
CA ASP A 9 -5.22 -12.87 -15.55
C ASP A 9 -6.12 -11.67 -15.23
N LEU A 10 -7.40 -11.76 -15.60
CA LEU A 10 -8.43 -10.73 -15.34
C LEU A 10 -9.25 -11.00 -14.08
N ARG A 11 -8.93 -12.05 -13.30
CA ARG A 11 -9.66 -12.37 -12.06
C ARG A 11 -9.32 -11.37 -10.96
N ASP A 12 -10.35 -10.83 -10.32
CA ASP A 12 -10.20 -9.95 -9.17
C ASP A 12 -11.05 -10.42 -7.97
N THR A 13 -10.84 -9.82 -6.80
CA THR A 13 -11.59 -10.09 -5.57
C THR A 13 -12.08 -8.79 -4.94
N GLU A 14 -13.38 -8.72 -4.71
CA GLU A 14 -14.01 -7.60 -4.02
C GLU A 14 -14.20 -7.88 -2.53
N THR A 15 -13.91 -6.89 -1.68
CA THR A 15 -14.23 -6.95 -0.25
C THR A 15 -15.55 -6.26 0.01
N VAL A 16 -16.62 -7.04 0.18
CA VAL A 16 -17.97 -6.53 0.40
C VAL A 16 -18.30 -6.53 1.90
N PRO A 17 -18.86 -5.43 2.45
CA PRO A 17 -19.33 -5.40 3.83
C PRO A 17 -20.35 -6.52 4.11
N LEU A 18 -20.18 -7.24 5.22
CA LEU A 18 -21.08 -8.34 5.59
C LEU A 18 -22.56 -7.91 5.72
N LYS A 19 -22.80 -6.64 6.04
CA LYS A 19 -24.12 -6.03 6.18
C LYS A 19 -24.53 -5.18 4.98
N GLU A 20 -23.92 -5.40 3.82
CA GLU A 20 -24.25 -4.69 2.60
C GLU A 20 -25.76 -4.80 2.30
N PRO A 21 -26.47 -3.66 2.11
CA PRO A 21 -27.88 -3.69 1.75
C PRO A 21 -28.10 -4.39 0.40
N GLY A 22 -28.88 -5.48 0.42
CA GLY A 22 -29.10 -6.30 -0.79
C GLY A 22 -28.00 -7.32 -1.07
N GLY A 23 -27.00 -7.44 -0.19
CA GLY A 23 -25.95 -8.45 -0.26
C GLY A 23 -24.93 -8.21 -1.37
N ILE A 24 -24.12 -9.24 -1.64
CA ILE A 24 -23.00 -9.21 -2.61
C ILE A 24 -23.49 -8.82 -4.01
N GLU A 25 -24.62 -9.39 -4.44
CA GLU A 25 -25.19 -9.12 -5.77
C GLU A 25 -25.52 -7.64 -5.98
N ALA A 26 -26.07 -6.98 -4.96
CA ALA A 26 -26.38 -5.55 -5.03
C ALA A 26 -25.12 -4.69 -5.14
N PHE A 27 -24.05 -5.07 -4.43
CA PHE A 27 -22.74 -4.43 -4.56
C PHE A 27 -22.16 -4.60 -5.95
N VAL A 28 -22.11 -5.83 -6.47
CA VAL A 28 -21.54 -6.13 -7.80
C VAL A 28 -22.29 -5.37 -8.90
N ARG A 29 -23.62 -5.28 -8.83
CA ARG A 29 -24.41 -4.49 -9.78
C ARG A 29 -24.11 -2.99 -9.74
N ARG A 30 -23.77 -2.46 -8.56
CA ARG A 30 -23.55 -1.02 -8.36
C ARG A 30 -22.12 -0.60 -8.68
N GLU A 31 -21.14 -1.40 -8.26
CA GLU A 31 -19.72 -1.02 -8.28
C GLU A 31 -18.91 -1.76 -9.35
N VAL A 32 -19.30 -2.99 -9.75
CA VAL A 32 -18.49 -3.81 -10.67
C VAL A 32 -19.03 -3.76 -12.10
N LEU A 33 -20.29 -4.15 -12.31
CA LEU A 33 -20.88 -4.27 -13.65
C LEU A 33 -20.87 -2.99 -14.50
N PRO A 34 -20.92 -1.75 -13.93
CA PRO A 34 -20.75 -0.54 -14.73
C PRO A 34 -19.37 -0.39 -15.38
N HIS A 35 -18.35 -1.07 -14.84
CA HIS A 35 -16.97 -1.00 -15.31
C HIS A 35 -16.52 -2.28 -16.03
N ALA A 36 -17.05 -3.45 -15.61
CA ALA A 36 -16.80 -4.75 -16.22
C ALA A 36 -18.13 -5.48 -16.48
N PRO A 37 -18.81 -5.21 -17.61
CA PRO A 37 -20.15 -5.71 -17.89
C PRO A 37 -20.25 -7.23 -18.04
N ASP A 38 -19.12 -7.87 -18.37
CA ASP A 38 -18.97 -9.30 -18.54
C ASP A 38 -18.46 -10.01 -17.27
N ALA A 39 -18.29 -9.29 -16.15
CA ALA A 39 -17.90 -9.90 -14.89
C ALA A 39 -19.01 -10.77 -14.29
N TRP A 40 -18.63 -11.83 -13.58
CA TRP A 40 -19.53 -12.69 -12.81
C TRP A 40 -18.89 -13.10 -11.49
N ILE A 41 -19.72 -13.54 -10.54
CA ILE A 41 -19.28 -14.00 -9.24
C ILE A 41 -19.02 -15.51 -9.30
N ASP A 42 -17.86 -15.94 -8.81
CA ASP A 42 -17.56 -17.34 -8.54
C ASP A 42 -17.98 -17.69 -7.10
N GLU A 43 -19.22 -18.14 -6.92
CA GLU A 43 -19.80 -18.39 -5.58
C GLU A 43 -19.01 -19.41 -4.75
N ALA A 44 -18.30 -20.34 -5.39
CA ALA A 44 -17.50 -21.35 -4.70
C ALA A 44 -16.27 -20.76 -3.99
N LYS A 45 -15.85 -19.54 -4.39
CA LYS A 45 -14.72 -18.82 -3.79
C LYS A 45 -15.14 -17.73 -2.83
N THR A 46 -16.45 -17.52 -2.64
CA THR A 46 -16.95 -16.54 -1.68
C THR A 46 -16.66 -17.01 -0.26
N THR A 47 -15.89 -16.21 0.49
CA THR A 47 -15.55 -16.49 1.89
C THR A 47 -16.09 -15.41 2.80
N ILE A 48 -16.63 -15.81 3.96
CA ILE A 48 -17.05 -14.89 5.02
C ILE A 48 -15.93 -14.80 6.05
N GLY A 49 -15.47 -13.57 6.33
CA GLY A 49 -14.42 -13.30 7.30
C GLY A 49 -14.59 -11.96 7.99
N TYR A 50 -13.69 -11.68 8.92
CA TYR A 50 -13.58 -10.39 9.60
C TYR A 50 -12.22 -9.78 9.30
N GLU A 51 -12.21 -8.48 9.00
CA GLU A 51 -10.96 -7.73 8.83
C GLU A 51 -10.60 -7.00 10.13
N VAL A 52 -9.34 -7.10 10.53
CA VAL A 52 -8.77 -6.30 11.61
C VAL A 52 -7.67 -5.43 11.04
N SER A 53 -7.89 -4.12 10.97
CA SER A 53 -6.86 -3.19 10.52
C SER A 53 -5.74 -3.09 11.55
N PHE A 54 -4.62 -3.79 11.31
CA PHE A 54 -3.49 -3.81 12.22
C PHE A 54 -2.93 -2.39 12.44
N THR A 55 -2.82 -1.61 11.37
CA THR A 55 -2.37 -0.21 11.44
C THR A 55 -3.29 0.63 12.31
N ARG A 56 -4.62 0.48 12.20
CA ARG A 56 -5.53 1.29 13.01
C ARG A 56 -5.46 0.98 14.50
N TYR A 57 -5.36 -0.31 14.86
CA TYR A 57 -5.51 -0.74 16.25
C TYR A 57 -4.20 -0.96 16.99
N PHE A 58 -3.12 -1.28 16.26
CA PHE A 58 -1.85 -1.68 16.87
C PHE A 58 -0.67 -0.79 16.47
N TYR A 59 -0.86 0.15 15.54
CA TYR A 59 0.22 1.06 15.19
C TYR A 59 0.60 1.94 16.38
N LYS A 60 1.88 1.90 16.72
CA LYS A 60 2.51 2.81 17.67
C LYS A 60 3.27 3.85 16.86
N PRO A 61 2.86 5.13 16.88
CA PRO A 61 3.62 6.18 16.22
C PRO A 61 5.06 6.15 16.70
N GLN A 62 6.01 6.07 15.76
CA GLN A 62 7.40 6.24 16.12
C GLN A 62 7.62 7.70 16.50
N PRO A 63 8.16 8.00 17.70
CA PRO A 63 8.46 9.36 18.08
C PRO A 63 9.52 9.91 17.12
N LEU A 64 9.40 11.20 16.79
CA LEU A 64 10.43 11.88 16.01
C LEU A 64 11.74 11.90 16.81
N ARG A 65 12.86 11.80 16.10
CA ARG A 65 14.19 11.98 16.71
C ARG A 65 14.28 13.39 17.33
N PRO A 66 14.93 13.54 18.50
CA PRO A 66 15.06 14.84 19.15
C PRO A 66 15.88 15.81 18.30
N LEU A 67 15.57 17.11 18.40
CA LEU A 67 16.27 18.17 17.66
C LEU A 67 17.78 18.18 17.94
N ASP A 68 18.18 17.87 19.17
CA ASP A 68 19.60 17.83 19.54
C ASP A 68 20.36 16.72 18.80
N ALA A 69 19.72 15.57 18.56
CA ALA A 69 20.31 14.50 17.76
C ALA A 69 20.44 14.92 16.29
N ILE A 70 19.40 15.57 15.73
CA ILE A 70 19.47 16.13 14.38
C ILE A 70 20.62 17.13 14.25
N ARG A 71 20.76 18.03 15.24
CA ARG A 71 21.83 19.03 15.28
C ARG A 71 23.22 18.38 15.35
N ALA A 72 23.38 17.34 16.19
CA ALA A 72 24.63 16.62 16.32
C ALA A 72 25.01 15.93 15.00
N ASP A 73 24.06 15.28 14.33
CA ASP A 73 24.26 14.63 13.03
C ASP A 73 24.69 15.66 11.96
N ILE A 74 24.03 16.83 11.89
CA ILE A 74 24.39 17.90 10.94
C ILE A 74 25.82 18.38 11.17
N LEU A 75 26.19 18.68 12.42
CA LEU A 75 27.55 19.15 12.75
C LEU A 75 28.62 18.09 12.49
N ALA A 76 28.29 16.81 12.63
CA ALA A 76 29.21 15.72 12.30
C ALA A 76 29.45 15.66 10.79
N LEU A 77 28.39 15.75 9.99
CA LEU A 77 28.47 15.77 8.52
C LEU A 77 29.22 17.00 8.00
N GLU A 78 29.05 18.18 8.60
CA GLU A 78 29.82 19.38 8.25
C GLU A 78 31.33 19.15 8.44
N ARG A 79 31.74 18.59 9.59
CA ARG A 79 33.15 18.30 9.88
C ARG A 79 33.74 17.25 8.93
N GLU A 80 32.97 16.23 8.59
CA GLU A 80 33.39 15.20 7.62
C GLU A 80 33.61 15.83 6.23
N THR A 81 32.69 16.71 5.82
CA THR A 81 32.76 17.41 4.54
C THR A 81 33.95 18.37 4.48
N ASP A 82 34.20 19.13 5.55
CA ASP A 82 35.37 20.01 5.65
C ASP A 82 36.69 19.22 5.53
N GLY A 83 36.76 18.04 6.15
CA GLY A 83 37.91 17.13 6.03
C GLY A 83 38.10 16.64 4.59
N LEU A 84 37.03 16.18 3.94
CA LEU A 84 37.05 15.75 2.54
C LEU A 84 37.46 16.88 1.58
N MET A 85 36.97 18.09 1.80
CA MET A 85 37.35 19.26 1.01
C MET A 85 38.82 19.64 1.20
N ALA A 86 39.32 19.57 2.43
CA ALA A 86 40.73 19.81 2.72
C ALA A 86 41.63 18.76 2.03
N ASP A 87 41.22 17.49 1.99
CA ASP A 87 41.94 16.44 1.29
C ASP A 87 41.96 16.67 -0.24
N ILE A 88 40.83 17.05 -0.84
CA ILE A 88 40.75 17.33 -2.28
C ILE A 88 41.57 18.55 -2.67
N ILE A 89 41.49 19.64 -1.91
CA ILE A 89 42.23 20.88 -2.17
C ILE A 89 43.72 20.72 -1.83
N GLY A 90 44.03 19.95 -0.78
CA GLY A 90 45.39 19.65 -0.33
C GLY A 90 46.14 18.67 -1.25
N ALA A 91 45.43 17.75 -1.90
CA ALA A 91 45.99 16.82 -2.89
C ALA A 91 46.29 17.46 -4.25
N ALA A 92 45.93 18.74 -4.46
CA ALA A 92 46.20 19.49 -5.69
C ALA A 92 47.57 20.20 -5.69
N ARG A 93 48.55 19.73 -4.90
CA ARG A 93 49.93 20.20 -4.92
C ARG A 93 50.92 19.10 -5.27
#